data_AF-A0A8J2N3E8-F1
#
_entry.id   AF-A0A8J2N3E8-F1
#
_cell.length_a   1.000
_cell.length_b   1.000
_cell.length_c   1.000
_cell.angle_alpha   90.00
_cell.angle_beta   90.00
_cell.angle_gamma   90.00
#
_symmetry.space_group_name_H-M   'P 1'
#
loop_
_entity.id
_entity.type
_entity.pdbx_description
1 polymer ?
#
loop_
_entity_poly.entity_id
_entity_poly.type
_entity_poly.pdbx_seq_one_letter_code
_entity_poly.pdbx_strand_id
1 'polypeptide(L)'
;MDALKSAIQPITHNLPQPIADVGISLLGPACYKTLIYNVDLTATECVKLAISKGLGIGIIGASSIVKIPQLLKLLNSQSAEGLSFLSYLLESSSYLISLAYNVRHGFPFSTYGETALILVQNIAIASLVLKYSGRGVGVAGWVGGLAVAGAALFNDQWIDTEKLSLLQATAGVLGVASKVPQILTVWSEGGTGQLSAFAVVNYLLGSLSRIFTTLQEVDDPLILYGFIAGFVLNAILFLQVVYYWNAPASKKTESKKLAEPIAADRKEMARAVSSGATPSYANAAGKSPSTRRRG
;
A
#
# COMPACT_ATOMS: atom_id res chain seq x y z
N MET A 1 33.59 18.20 -2.90
CA MET A 1 32.41 18.65 -2.11
C MET A 1 32.31 20.16 -2.04
N ASP A 2 33.41 20.89 -2.21
CA ASP A 2 33.46 22.35 -2.04
C ASP A 2 32.68 23.12 -3.12
N ALA A 3 32.67 22.62 -4.37
CA ALA A 3 31.83 23.18 -5.43
C ALA A 3 30.32 23.08 -5.13
N LEU A 4 29.90 21.99 -4.48
CA LEU A 4 28.50 21.77 -4.07
C LEU A 4 28.14 22.67 -2.88
N LYS A 5 29.05 22.80 -1.89
CA LYS A 5 28.88 23.70 -0.75
C LYS A 5 28.73 25.15 -1.21
N SER A 6 29.64 25.64 -2.07
CA SER A 6 29.60 27.01 -2.58
C SER A 6 28.37 27.33 -3.44
N ALA A 7 27.80 26.34 -4.12
CA ALA A 7 26.58 26.51 -4.92
C ALA A 7 25.28 26.50 -4.07
N ILE A 8 25.23 25.71 -2.98
CA ILE A 8 24.01 25.46 -2.21
C ILE A 8 23.91 26.36 -0.96
N GLN A 9 25.02 26.68 -0.30
CA GLN A 9 25.03 27.54 0.90
C GLN A 9 24.30 28.89 0.75
N PRO A 10 24.42 29.65 -0.37
CA PRO A 10 23.68 30.91 -0.51
C PRO A 10 22.15 30.71 -0.57
N ILE A 11 21.70 29.53 -0.99
CA ILE A 11 20.27 29.17 -1.01
C ILE A 11 19.82 28.75 0.38
N THR A 12 20.62 27.95 1.10
CA THR A 12 20.24 27.43 2.41
C THR A 12 20.28 28.48 3.51
N HIS A 13 21.17 29.48 3.41
CA HIS A 13 21.22 30.60 4.36
C HIS A 13 20.05 31.58 4.18
N ASN A 14 19.43 31.61 3.01
CA ASN A 14 18.29 32.47 2.69
C ASN A 14 16.94 31.71 2.70
N LEU A 15 16.90 30.54 3.34
CA LEU A 15 15.65 29.79 3.47
C LEU A 15 14.61 30.60 4.26
N PRO A 16 13.38 30.73 3.75
CA PRO A 16 12.28 31.33 4.50
C PRO A 16 12.09 30.63 5.85
N GLN A 17 11.80 31.42 6.90
CA GLN A 17 11.62 30.92 8.27
C GLN A 17 10.68 29.70 8.37
N PRO A 18 9.51 29.65 7.69
CA PRO A 18 8.65 28.46 7.75
C PRO A 18 9.33 27.17 7.26
N ILE A 19 10.20 27.25 6.25
CA ILE A 19 10.91 26.08 5.71
C ILE A 19 12.07 25.70 6.65
N ALA A 20 12.74 26.69 7.23
CA ALA A 20 13.76 26.46 8.24
C ALA A 20 13.18 25.78 9.48
N ASP A 21 12.04 26.25 9.98
CA ASP A 21 11.34 25.69 11.14
C ASP A 21 10.92 24.24 10.90
N VAL A 22 10.38 23.94 9.71
CA VAL A 22 10.06 22.55 9.33
C VAL A 22 11.32 21.70 9.31
N GLY A 23 12.42 22.18 8.71
CA GLY A 23 13.69 21.45 8.67
C GLY A 23 14.28 21.20 10.07
N ILE A 24 14.22 22.19 10.96
CA ILE A 24 14.66 22.10 12.36
C ILE A 24 13.77 21.13 13.14
N SER A 25 12.45 21.18 12.94
CA SER A 25 11.52 20.26 13.59
C SER A 25 11.71 18.81 13.11
N LEU A 26 12.13 18.60 11.86
CA LEU A 26 12.26 17.27 11.27
C LEU A 26 13.60 16.60 11.58
N LEU A 27 14.70 17.37 11.52
CA LEU A 27 16.07 16.88 11.67
C LEU A 27 16.68 17.20 13.05
N GLY A 28 16.07 18.11 13.81
CA GLY A 28 16.66 18.70 15.01
C GLY A 28 17.61 19.85 14.67
N PRO A 29 17.83 20.78 15.62
CA PRO A 29 18.63 22.00 15.38
C PRO A 29 20.09 21.69 15.03
N ALA A 30 20.68 20.65 15.62
CA ALA A 30 22.05 20.24 15.36
C ALA A 30 22.23 19.70 13.94
N CYS A 31 21.40 18.73 13.52
CA CYS A 31 21.52 18.17 12.18
C CYS A 31 21.02 19.12 11.09
N TYR A 32 20.03 19.98 11.36
CA TYR A 32 19.65 21.03 10.43
C TYR A 32 20.82 22.00 10.18
N LYS A 33 21.50 22.46 11.24
CA LYS A 33 22.63 23.38 11.10
C LYS A 33 23.81 22.71 10.37
N THR A 34 24.16 21.48 10.71
CA THR A 34 25.29 20.78 10.09
C THR A 34 25.00 20.40 8.63
N LEU A 35 23.81 19.86 8.35
CA LEU A 35 23.50 19.29 7.03
C LEU A 35 22.88 20.30 6.06
N ILE A 36 21.92 21.11 6.51
CA ILE A 36 21.19 22.04 5.63
C ILE A 36 21.89 23.40 5.59
N TYR A 37 22.20 23.97 6.75
CA TYR A 37 22.82 25.31 6.81
C TYR A 37 24.29 25.27 6.34
N ASN A 38 25.11 24.36 6.88
CA ASN A 38 26.54 24.26 6.56
C ASN A 38 26.86 23.33 5.37
N VAL A 39 25.89 22.54 4.89
CA VAL A 39 26.06 21.57 3.77
C VAL A 39 27.19 20.57 4.06
N ASP A 40 27.32 20.14 5.31
CA ASP A 40 28.35 19.19 5.71
C ASP A 40 27.84 17.73 5.67
N LEU A 41 28.14 17.07 4.56
CA LEU A 41 27.77 15.67 4.29
C LEU A 41 28.69 14.65 5.00
N THR A 42 29.71 15.11 5.72
CA THR A 42 30.60 14.21 6.48
C THR A 42 29.96 13.70 7.77
N ALA A 43 28.93 14.38 8.26
CA ALA A 43 28.15 13.97 9.43
C ALA A 43 27.20 12.81 9.07
N THR A 44 27.74 11.60 9.02
CA THR A 44 27.05 10.36 8.60
C THR A 44 25.74 10.11 9.36
N GLU A 45 25.68 10.38 10.66
CA GLU A 45 24.48 10.20 11.47
C GLU A 45 23.35 11.16 11.07
N CYS A 46 23.67 12.43 10.82
CA CYS A 46 22.68 13.40 10.35
C CYS A 46 22.24 13.11 8.90
N VAL A 47 23.15 12.61 8.06
CA VAL A 47 22.83 12.18 6.68
C VAL A 47 21.85 11.00 6.70
N LYS A 48 22.13 9.95 7.50
CA LYS A 48 21.21 8.80 7.61
C LYS A 48 19.84 9.22 8.13
N LEU A 49 19.79 10.06 9.16
CA LEU A 49 18.53 10.61 9.68
C LEU A 49 17.77 11.40 8.62
N ALA A 50 18.45 12.26 7.86
CA ALA A 50 17.81 13.04 6.81
C ALA A 50 17.28 12.17 5.66
N ILE A 51 18.04 11.15 5.25
CA ILE A 51 17.57 10.15 4.28
C ILE A 51 16.36 9.41 4.82
N SER A 52 16.39 8.99 6.09
CA SER A 52 15.27 8.28 6.73
C SER A 52 14.00 9.13 6.74
N LYS A 53 14.08 10.37 7.21
CA LYS A 53 12.95 11.30 7.22
C LYS A 53 12.42 11.58 5.81
N GLY A 54 13.32 11.75 4.85
CA GLY A 54 12.95 11.93 3.44
C GLY A 54 12.21 10.72 2.86
N LEU A 55 12.71 9.50 3.12
CA LEU A 55 12.05 8.26 2.74
C LEU A 55 10.69 8.13 3.42
N GLY A 56 10.59 8.40 4.73
CA GLY A 56 9.33 8.37 5.47
C GLY A 56 8.28 9.30 4.90
N ILE A 57 8.64 10.57 4.61
CA ILE A 57 7.74 11.55 3.98
C ILE A 57 7.33 11.08 2.58
N GLY A 58 8.27 10.58 1.77
CA GLY A 58 7.98 10.07 0.44
C GLY A 58 6.99 8.91 0.47
N ILE A 59 7.18 7.98 1.41
CA ILE A 59 6.29 6.84 1.62
C ILE A 59 4.89 7.30 2.06
N ILE A 60 4.80 8.24 3.02
CA ILE A 60 3.53 8.84 3.45
C ILE A 60 2.82 9.51 2.26
N GLY A 61 3.54 10.30 1.47
CA GLY A 61 2.99 10.96 0.28
C GLY A 61 2.46 9.95 -0.74
N ALA A 62 3.23 8.91 -1.07
CA ALA A 62 2.80 7.86 -1.97
C ALA A 62 1.55 7.12 -1.44
N SER A 63 1.55 6.75 -0.15
CA SER A 63 0.45 6.01 0.50
C SER A 63 -0.89 6.77 0.48
N SER A 64 -0.84 8.10 0.44
CA SER A 64 -2.01 8.98 0.34
C SER A 64 -2.79 8.77 -0.95
N ILE A 65 -2.14 8.29 -2.01
CA ILE A 65 -2.70 8.20 -3.36
C ILE A 65 -3.02 6.75 -3.73
N VAL A 66 -2.38 5.75 -3.10
CA VAL A 66 -2.44 4.33 -3.50
C VAL A 66 -3.88 3.79 -3.62
N LYS A 67 -4.80 4.16 -2.72
CA LYS A 67 -6.17 3.63 -2.73
C LYS A 67 -7.16 4.56 -3.48
N ILE A 68 -6.74 5.75 -3.91
CA ILE A 68 -7.59 6.71 -4.64
C ILE A 68 -8.14 6.13 -5.94
N PRO A 69 -7.37 5.44 -6.80
CA PRO A 69 -7.90 4.86 -8.03
C PRO A 69 -9.05 3.86 -7.77
N GLN A 70 -8.91 3.07 -6.70
CA GLN A 70 -9.93 2.12 -6.28
C GLN A 70 -11.20 2.83 -5.78
N LEU A 71 -11.04 3.91 -5.01
CA LEU A 71 -12.13 4.74 -4.52
C LEU A 71 -12.92 5.37 -5.68
N LEU A 72 -12.22 5.97 -6.66
CA LEU A 72 -12.84 6.56 -7.84
C LEU A 72 -13.57 5.51 -8.69
N LYS A 73 -12.97 4.33 -8.87
CA LYS A 73 -13.60 3.22 -9.60
C LYS A 73 -14.91 2.80 -8.93
N LEU A 74 -14.94 2.70 -7.61
CA LEU A 74 -16.12 2.31 -6.84
C LEU A 74 -17.23 3.37 -6.88
N LEU A 75 -16.87 4.66 -6.82
CA LEU A 75 -17.81 5.77 -6.96
C LEU A 75 -18.43 5.83 -8.36
N ASN A 76 -17.63 5.58 -9.40
CA ASN A 76 -18.08 5.61 -10.79
C ASN A 76 -18.91 4.38 -11.17
N SER A 77 -18.53 3.18 -10.70
CA SER A 77 -19.27 1.95 -10.99
C SER A 77 -20.53 1.80 -10.14
N GLN A 78 -20.56 2.43 -8.96
CA GLN A 78 -21.59 2.24 -7.93
C GLN A 78 -21.86 0.75 -7.61
N SER A 79 -20.84 -0.10 -7.81
CA SER A 79 -20.92 -1.54 -7.65
C SER A 79 -19.71 -2.04 -6.87
N ALA A 80 -19.99 -2.83 -5.83
CA ALA A 80 -19.00 -3.49 -4.99
C ALA A 80 -18.60 -4.89 -5.50
N GLU A 81 -18.99 -5.25 -6.72
CA GLU A 81 -18.68 -6.56 -7.31
C GLU A 81 -17.15 -6.79 -7.38
N GLY A 82 -16.73 -7.99 -6.97
CA GLY A 82 -15.31 -8.36 -6.89
C GLY A 82 -14.56 -7.81 -5.67
N LEU A 83 -15.22 -7.06 -4.77
CA LEU A 83 -14.62 -6.55 -3.54
C LEU A 83 -15.17 -7.28 -2.32
N SER A 84 -14.27 -7.67 -1.41
CA SER A 84 -14.61 -8.34 -0.15
C SER A 84 -14.58 -7.35 1.01
N PHE A 85 -15.74 -7.09 1.62
CA PHE A 85 -15.81 -6.29 2.86
C PHE A 85 -14.95 -6.89 3.97
N LEU A 86 -14.94 -8.22 4.10
CA LEU A 86 -14.14 -8.91 5.12
C LEU A 86 -12.64 -8.64 4.96
N SER A 87 -12.16 -8.57 3.72
CA SER A 87 -10.76 -8.24 3.45
C SER A 87 -10.41 -6.83 3.91
N TYR A 88 -11.27 -5.84 3.61
CA TYR A 88 -11.06 -4.48 4.10
C TYR A 88 -11.24 -4.35 5.61
N LEU A 89 -12.11 -5.15 6.23
CA LEU A 89 -12.26 -5.22 7.67
C LEU A 89 -10.97 -5.70 8.32
N LEU A 90 -10.43 -6.83 7.88
CA LEU A 90 -9.19 -7.40 8.41
C LEU A 90 -8.00 -6.47 8.19
N GLU A 91 -7.90 -5.86 7.00
CA GLU A 91 -6.83 -4.90 6.69
C GLU A 91 -6.91 -3.65 7.60
N SER A 92 -8.12 -3.09 7.80
CA SER A 92 -8.30 -1.93 8.68
C SER A 92 -8.05 -2.26 10.14
N SER A 93 -8.45 -3.44 10.62
CA SER A 93 -8.16 -3.89 11.99
C SER A 93 -6.66 -4.01 12.22
N SER A 94 -5.92 -4.58 11.25
CA SER A 94 -4.46 -4.67 11.29
C SER A 94 -3.82 -3.28 11.37
N TYR A 95 -4.23 -2.35 10.50
CA TYR A 95 -3.73 -0.97 10.54
C TYR A 95 -4.10 -0.21 11.82
N LEU A 96 -5.28 -0.45 12.39
CA LEU A 96 -5.70 0.17 13.65
C LEU A 96 -4.86 -0.32 14.83
N ILE A 97 -4.56 -1.62 14.90
CA ILE A 97 -3.65 -2.19 15.89
C ILE A 97 -2.26 -1.57 15.76
N SER A 98 -1.71 -1.54 14.53
CA SER A 98 -0.40 -0.92 14.29
C SER A 98 -0.38 0.57 14.62
N LEU A 99 -1.44 1.31 14.30
CA LEU A 99 -1.54 2.72 14.66
C LEU A 99 -1.53 2.91 16.17
N ALA A 100 -2.34 2.14 16.91
CA ALA A 100 -2.38 2.20 18.37
C ALA A 100 -1.04 1.83 19.00
N TYR A 101 -0.37 0.80 18.50
CA TYR A 101 0.95 0.38 18.95
C TYR A 101 1.97 1.50 18.81
N ASN A 102 2.11 2.08 17.60
CA ASN A 102 3.11 3.11 17.33
C ASN A 102 2.85 4.40 18.12
N VAL A 103 1.58 4.81 18.26
CA VAL A 103 1.21 6.01 19.02
C VAL A 103 1.47 5.82 20.52
N ARG A 104 1.13 4.66 21.09
CA ARG A 104 1.35 4.38 22.53
C ARG A 104 2.83 4.30 22.89
N HIS A 105 3.67 3.83 21.96
CA HIS A 105 5.13 3.82 22.14
C HIS A 105 5.79 5.18 21.83
N GLY A 106 5.01 6.20 21.45
CA GLY A 106 5.53 7.55 21.19
C GLY A 106 6.46 7.64 19.98
N PHE A 107 6.33 6.72 19.01
CA PHE A 107 7.18 6.74 17.83
C PHE A 107 6.90 7.96 16.93
N PRO A 108 7.88 8.39 16.12
CA PRO A 108 7.70 9.54 15.23
C PRO A 108 6.64 9.28 14.16
N PHE A 109 5.80 10.26 13.84
CA PHE A 109 4.77 10.11 12.78
C PHE A 109 5.35 9.68 11.42
N SER A 110 6.60 10.03 11.11
CA SER A 110 7.29 9.59 9.89
C SER A 110 7.38 8.07 9.74
N THR A 111 7.27 7.31 10.83
CA THR A 111 7.42 5.85 10.82
C THR A 111 6.10 5.13 10.61
N TYR A 112 4.96 5.69 11.04
CA TYR A 112 3.64 5.03 10.94
C TYR A 112 2.58 5.86 10.23
N GLY A 113 2.90 7.07 9.75
CA GLY A 113 1.95 7.98 9.13
C GLY A 113 1.25 7.39 7.91
N GLU A 114 1.93 6.52 7.15
CA GLU A 114 1.31 5.79 6.04
C GLU A 114 0.12 4.93 6.52
N THR A 115 0.27 4.30 7.68
CA THR A 115 -0.72 3.38 8.24
C THR A 115 -1.98 4.15 8.59
N ALA A 116 -1.84 5.34 9.16
CA ALA A 116 -2.96 6.23 9.45
C ALA A 116 -3.70 6.64 8.16
N LEU A 117 -2.97 7.06 7.12
CA LEU A 117 -3.57 7.54 5.87
C LEU A 117 -4.24 6.40 5.07
N ILE A 118 -3.63 5.21 5.04
CA ILE A 118 -4.23 4.05 4.39
C ILE A 118 -5.47 3.59 5.18
N LEU A 119 -5.43 3.62 6.52
CA LEU A 119 -6.59 3.26 7.35
C LEU A 119 -7.80 4.15 7.02
N VAL A 120 -7.62 5.47 6.93
CA VAL A 120 -8.71 6.39 6.56
C VAL A 120 -9.30 6.04 5.18
N GLN A 121 -8.44 5.80 4.19
CA GLN A 121 -8.87 5.39 2.85
C GLN A 121 -9.62 4.05 2.86
N ASN A 122 -9.14 3.08 3.64
CA ASN A 122 -9.78 1.78 3.80
C ASN A 122 -11.16 1.87 4.45
N ILE A 123 -11.32 2.72 5.47
CA ILE A 123 -12.62 2.97 6.11
C ILE A 123 -13.61 3.50 5.07
N ALA A 124 -13.19 4.46 4.24
CA ALA A 124 -14.03 5.02 3.18
C ALA A 124 -14.42 3.95 2.14
N ILE A 125 -13.45 3.17 1.66
CA ILE A 125 -13.71 2.10 0.68
C ILE A 125 -14.64 1.03 1.26
N ALA A 126 -14.37 0.54 2.47
CA ALA A 126 -15.20 -0.46 3.13
C ALA A 126 -16.65 0.02 3.34
N SER A 127 -16.82 1.31 3.67
CA SER A 127 -18.14 1.93 3.80
C SER A 127 -18.89 1.97 2.47
N LEU A 128 -18.21 2.32 1.37
CA LEU A 128 -18.79 2.28 0.03
C LEU A 128 -19.09 0.86 -0.43
N VAL A 129 -18.24 -0.11 -0.11
CA VAL A 129 -18.48 -1.53 -0.38
C VAL A 129 -19.79 -1.98 0.29
N LEU A 130 -19.96 -1.71 1.59
CA LEU A 130 -21.22 -2.03 2.28
C LEU A 130 -22.43 -1.33 1.66
N LYS A 131 -22.30 -0.05 1.32
CA LYS A 131 -23.38 0.73 0.69
C LYS A 131 -23.80 0.13 -0.66
N TYR A 132 -22.85 -0.15 -1.55
CA TYR A 132 -23.12 -0.67 -2.89
C TYR A 132 -23.43 -2.17 -2.92
N SER A 133 -23.12 -2.93 -1.86
CA SER A 133 -23.61 -4.30 -1.66
C SER A 133 -25.04 -4.39 -1.08
N GLY A 134 -25.77 -3.27 -1.00
CA GLY A 134 -27.13 -3.23 -0.45
C GLY A 134 -27.20 -3.34 1.08
N ARG A 135 -26.06 -3.28 1.78
CA ARG A 135 -25.93 -3.37 3.25
C ARG A 135 -25.62 -2.01 3.86
N GLY A 136 -26.22 -0.93 3.35
CA GLY A 136 -25.92 0.45 3.77
C GLY A 136 -26.10 0.71 5.27
N VAL A 137 -27.05 0.03 5.93
CA VAL A 137 -27.24 0.10 7.39
C VAL A 137 -26.00 -0.40 8.15
N GLY A 138 -25.24 -1.34 7.57
CA GLY A 138 -24.01 -1.87 8.15
C GLY A 138 -22.86 -0.85 8.23
N VAL A 139 -22.94 0.28 7.52
CA VAL A 139 -21.89 1.32 7.55
C VAL A 139 -21.77 1.94 8.95
N ALA A 140 -22.88 2.20 9.62
CA ALA A 140 -22.87 2.73 10.99
C ALA A 140 -22.22 1.74 11.96
N GLY A 141 -22.54 0.43 11.83
CA GLY A 141 -21.91 -0.62 12.63
C GLY A 141 -20.42 -0.78 12.35
N TRP A 142 -20.01 -0.64 11.08
CA TRP A 142 -18.60 -0.66 10.68
C TRP A 142 -17.81 0.49 11.32
N VAL A 143 -18.27 1.73 11.14
CA VAL A 143 -17.59 2.92 11.67
C VAL A 143 -17.64 2.95 13.19
N GLY A 144 -18.80 2.64 13.80
CA GLY A 144 -18.97 2.55 15.24
C GLY A 144 -18.11 1.46 15.86
N GLY A 145 -18.04 0.28 15.23
CA GLY A 145 -17.19 -0.83 15.67
C GLY A 145 -15.70 -0.48 15.66
N LEU A 146 -15.23 0.21 14.60
CA LEU A 146 -13.85 0.70 14.55
C LEU A 146 -13.57 1.79 15.59
N ALA A 147 -14.51 2.70 15.84
CA ALA A 147 -14.37 3.72 16.88
C ALA A 147 -14.24 3.09 18.27
N VAL A 148 -15.08 2.10 18.60
CA VAL A 148 -15.01 1.37 19.87
C VAL A 148 -13.72 0.56 19.98
N ALA A 149 -13.34 -0.16 18.92
CA ALA A 149 -12.09 -0.91 18.88
C ALA A 149 -10.87 0.01 19.04
N GLY A 150 -10.89 1.18 18.39
CA GLY A 150 -9.87 2.21 18.53
C GLY A 150 -9.79 2.70 19.98
N ALA A 151 -10.92 3.11 20.56
CA ALA A 151 -10.97 3.56 21.95
C ALA A 151 -10.43 2.52 22.93
N ALA A 152 -10.69 1.23 22.69
CA ALA A 152 -10.14 0.14 23.50
C ALA A 152 -8.62 -0.02 23.31
N LEU A 153 -8.12 0.05 22.07
CA LEU A 153 -6.69 -0.12 21.76
C LEU A 153 -5.83 1.04 22.26
N PHE A 154 -6.36 2.27 22.24
CA PHE A 154 -5.67 3.45 22.76
C PHE A 154 -5.73 3.58 24.28
N ASN A 155 -6.52 2.75 24.97
CA ASN A 155 -6.66 2.79 26.42
C ASN A 155 -5.88 1.66 27.10
N ASP A 156 -4.82 2.03 27.83
CA ASP A 156 -3.98 1.12 28.63
C ASP A 156 -4.77 0.27 29.63
N GLN A 157 -5.90 0.76 30.14
CA GLN A 157 -6.71 0.04 31.12
C GLN A 157 -7.45 -1.16 30.52
N TRP A 158 -7.75 -1.11 29.21
CA TRP A 158 -8.54 -2.14 28.53
C TRP A 158 -7.63 -3.13 27.81
N ILE A 159 -6.62 -2.61 27.13
CA ILE A 159 -5.60 -3.40 26.43
C ILE A 159 -4.24 -2.94 26.96
N ASP A 160 -3.62 -3.78 27.77
CA ASP A 160 -2.26 -3.57 28.25
C ASP A 160 -1.24 -3.60 27.09
N THR A 161 -0.05 -3.10 27.34
CA THR A 161 1.01 -3.02 26.34
C THR A 161 1.43 -4.41 25.85
N GLU A 162 1.39 -5.43 26.70
CA GLU A 162 1.77 -6.80 26.33
C GLU A 162 0.79 -7.42 25.32
N LYS A 163 -0.52 -7.30 25.55
CA LYS A 163 -1.55 -7.72 24.59
C LYS A 163 -1.45 -6.92 23.30
N LEU A 164 -1.18 -5.62 23.38
CA LEU A 164 -1.01 -4.79 22.19
C LEU A 164 0.21 -5.23 21.36
N SER A 165 1.33 -5.56 22.01
CA SER A 165 2.52 -6.12 21.37
C SER A 165 2.21 -7.47 20.71
N LEU A 166 1.46 -8.35 21.38
CA LEU A 166 1.03 -9.62 20.80
C LEU A 166 0.13 -9.41 19.57
N LEU A 167 -0.81 -8.46 19.64
CA LEU A 167 -1.67 -8.10 18.51
C LEU A 167 -0.84 -7.55 17.34
N GLN A 168 0.13 -6.67 17.61
CA GLN A 168 1.03 -6.13 16.61
C GLN A 168 1.92 -7.22 15.98
N ALA A 169 2.46 -8.12 16.80
CA ALA A 169 3.23 -9.27 16.35
C ALA A 169 2.38 -10.16 15.42
N THR A 170 1.15 -10.44 15.83
CA THR A 170 0.21 -11.27 15.05
C THR A 170 -0.15 -10.59 13.73
N ALA A 171 -0.41 -9.29 13.74
CA ALA A 171 -0.67 -8.49 12.53
C ALA A 171 0.52 -8.55 11.55
N GLY A 172 1.74 -8.38 12.06
CA GLY A 172 2.96 -8.50 11.26
C GLY A 172 3.15 -9.91 10.70
N VAL A 173 3.03 -10.94 11.54
CA VAL A 173 3.19 -12.35 11.14
C VAL A 173 2.15 -12.75 10.10
N LEU A 174 0.88 -12.35 10.25
CA LEU A 174 -0.16 -12.64 9.28
C LEU A 174 0.11 -11.95 7.93
N GLY A 175 0.56 -10.68 7.96
CA GLY A 175 0.94 -9.94 6.76
C GLY A 175 2.06 -10.64 5.99
N VAL A 176 3.09 -11.11 6.70
CA VAL A 176 4.20 -11.87 6.14
C VAL A 176 3.74 -13.25 5.65
N ALA A 177 2.99 -13.99 6.47
CA ALA A 177 2.48 -15.33 6.14
C ALA A 177 1.60 -15.35 4.88
N SER A 178 0.88 -14.26 4.58
CA SER A 178 0.08 -14.14 3.36
C SER A 178 0.88 -14.29 2.06
N LYS A 179 2.21 -14.04 2.09
CA LYS A 179 3.12 -14.20 0.94
C LYS A 179 3.59 -15.64 0.77
N VAL A 180 3.51 -16.47 1.80
CA VAL A 180 3.98 -17.87 1.76
C VAL A 180 3.18 -18.71 0.75
N PRO A 181 1.83 -18.70 0.73
CA PRO A 181 1.06 -19.38 -0.31
C PRO A 181 1.47 -18.93 -1.71
N GLN A 182 1.70 -17.63 -1.91
CA GLN A 182 2.12 -17.08 -3.20
C GLN A 182 3.49 -17.63 -3.65
N ILE A 183 4.47 -17.70 -2.74
CA ILE A 183 5.80 -18.29 -2.98
C ILE A 183 5.67 -19.77 -3.39
N LEU A 184 4.83 -20.52 -2.67
CA LEU A 184 4.62 -21.94 -2.93
C LEU A 184 3.91 -22.18 -4.27
N THR A 185 2.93 -21.33 -4.63
CA THR A 185 2.25 -21.41 -5.92
C THR A 185 3.22 -21.16 -7.08
N VAL A 186 4.04 -20.10 -7.01
CA VAL A 186 5.05 -19.81 -8.06
C VAL A 186 6.03 -20.98 -8.24
N TRP A 187 6.46 -21.58 -7.13
CA TRP A 187 7.32 -22.76 -7.16
C TRP A 187 6.62 -23.97 -7.79
N SER A 188 5.38 -24.26 -7.38
CA SER A 188 4.61 -25.41 -7.87
C SER A 188 4.23 -25.28 -9.35
N GLU A 189 3.92 -24.07 -9.80
CA GLU A 189 3.58 -23.77 -11.19
C GLU A 189 4.81 -23.73 -12.09
N GLY A 190 6.01 -23.52 -11.54
CA GLY A 190 7.27 -23.42 -12.30
C GLY A 190 7.34 -22.16 -13.15
N GLY A 191 6.64 -21.09 -12.75
CA GLY A 191 6.52 -19.84 -13.48
C GLY A 191 5.86 -18.75 -12.65
N THR A 192 6.05 -17.48 -13.02
CA THR A 192 5.49 -16.32 -12.30
C THR A 192 4.04 -16.00 -12.65
N GLY A 193 3.50 -16.58 -13.73
CA GLY A 193 2.11 -16.39 -14.14
C GLY A 193 1.77 -14.93 -14.42
N GLN A 194 0.79 -14.38 -13.66
CA GLN A 194 0.36 -12.97 -13.74
C GLN A 194 1.05 -12.06 -12.70
N LEU A 195 2.06 -12.58 -11.98
CA LEU A 195 2.77 -11.80 -10.98
C LEU A 195 3.57 -10.68 -11.65
N SER A 196 3.26 -9.44 -11.30
CA SER A 196 3.96 -8.27 -11.84
C SER A 196 5.37 -8.16 -11.24
N ALA A 197 6.40 -8.30 -12.08
CA ALA A 197 7.79 -8.07 -11.69
C ALA A 197 7.99 -6.66 -11.10
N PHE A 198 7.29 -5.65 -11.64
CA PHE A 198 7.30 -4.30 -11.11
C PHE A 198 6.76 -4.23 -9.69
N ALA A 199 5.67 -4.94 -9.39
CA ALA A 199 5.12 -5.00 -8.03
C ALA A 199 6.09 -5.68 -7.05
N VAL A 200 6.72 -6.78 -7.46
CA VAL A 200 7.67 -7.53 -6.62
C VAL A 200 8.91 -6.71 -6.28
N VAL A 201 9.49 -5.99 -7.27
CA VAL A 201 10.60 -5.05 -7.04
C VAL A 201 10.20 -3.94 -6.06
N ASN A 202 9.03 -3.34 -6.25
CA ASN A 202 8.55 -2.30 -5.35
C ASN A 202 8.30 -2.81 -3.93
N TYR A 203 7.81 -4.04 -3.75
CA TYR A 203 7.68 -4.64 -2.42
C TYR A 203 9.05 -4.84 -1.76
N LEU A 204 10.07 -5.25 -2.51
CA LEU A 204 11.43 -5.39 -2.01
C LEU A 204 12.01 -4.04 -1.57
N LEU A 205 11.94 -3.01 -2.43
CA LEU A 205 12.44 -1.66 -2.13
C LEU A 205 11.67 -1.00 -0.98
N GLY A 206 10.34 -1.16 -0.95
CA GLY A 206 9.50 -0.64 0.12
C GLY A 206 9.82 -1.28 1.47
N SER A 207 9.94 -2.61 1.52
CA SER A 207 10.31 -3.32 2.76
C SER A 207 11.74 -3.00 3.21
N LEU A 208 12.70 -2.79 2.29
CA LEU A 208 14.04 -2.33 2.63
C LEU A 208 14.03 -0.91 3.21
N SER A 209 13.27 0.00 2.60
CA SER A 209 13.10 1.37 3.09
C SER A 209 12.50 1.39 4.50
N ARG A 210 11.57 0.47 4.77
CA ARG A 210 10.95 0.28 6.10
C ARG A 210 11.95 -0.22 7.14
N ILE A 211 12.83 -1.16 6.79
CA ILE A 211 13.92 -1.61 7.68
C ILE A 211 14.84 -0.42 8.00
N PHE A 212 15.29 0.31 6.97
CA PHE A 212 16.21 1.44 7.16
C PHE A 212 15.61 2.54 8.04
N THR A 213 14.36 2.94 7.76
CA THR A 213 13.66 3.98 8.54
C THR A 213 13.40 3.54 9.98
N THR A 214 13.09 2.26 10.20
CA THR A 214 12.92 1.71 11.55
C THR A 214 14.24 1.74 12.31
N LEU A 215 15.34 1.22 11.72
CA LEU A 215 16.66 1.25 12.36
C LEU A 215 17.14 2.65 12.74
N GLN A 216 16.72 3.67 11.98
CA GLN A 216 17.16 5.04 12.19
C GLN A 216 16.24 5.85 13.14
N GLU A 217 14.97 5.48 13.26
CA GLU A 217 13.96 6.29 13.97
C GLU A 217 13.24 5.56 15.12
N VAL A 218 13.37 4.23 15.23
CA VAL A 218 12.62 3.40 16.17
C VAL A 218 13.55 2.36 16.81
N ASP A 219 13.65 2.38 18.14
CA ASP A 219 14.37 1.35 18.91
C ASP A 219 13.40 0.24 19.37
N ASP A 220 12.76 -0.43 18.41
CA ASP A 220 11.78 -1.48 18.67
C ASP A 220 12.09 -2.76 17.87
N PRO A 221 12.53 -3.83 18.54
CA PRO A 221 12.88 -5.08 17.86
C PRO A 221 11.67 -5.78 17.24
N LEU A 222 10.46 -5.60 17.79
CA LEU A 222 9.26 -6.27 17.27
C LEU A 222 8.90 -5.72 15.88
N ILE A 223 8.88 -4.39 15.73
CA ILE A 223 8.63 -3.76 14.43
C ILE A 223 9.75 -4.12 13.44
N LEU A 224 11.00 -4.03 13.89
CA LEU A 224 12.17 -4.32 13.06
C LEU A 224 12.15 -5.76 12.51
N TYR A 225 11.96 -6.76 13.38
CA TYR A 225 11.90 -8.15 12.94
C TYR A 225 10.71 -8.44 12.03
N GLY A 226 9.57 -7.76 12.25
CA GLY A 226 8.43 -7.81 11.33
C GLY A 226 8.80 -7.36 9.92
N PHE A 227 9.49 -6.22 9.78
CA PHE A 227 9.94 -5.74 8.47
C PHE A 227 11.04 -6.60 7.85
N ILE A 228 11.98 -7.13 8.64
CA ILE A 228 13.00 -8.06 8.17
C ILE A 228 12.36 -9.34 7.62
N ALA A 229 11.41 -9.94 8.35
CA ALA A 229 10.69 -11.12 7.90
C ALA A 229 9.93 -10.85 6.58
N GLY A 230 9.26 -9.70 6.48
CA GLY A 230 8.60 -9.27 5.25
C GLY A 230 9.56 -9.08 4.08
N PHE A 231 10.72 -8.48 4.32
CA PHE A 231 11.77 -8.30 3.31
C PHE A 231 12.31 -9.65 2.81
N VAL A 232 12.58 -10.60 3.71
CA VAL A 232 13.07 -11.94 3.33
C VAL A 232 12.07 -12.63 2.39
N LEU A 233 10.77 -12.60 2.70
CA LEU A 233 9.76 -13.20 1.81
C LEU A 233 9.63 -12.47 0.47
N ASN A 234 9.72 -11.13 0.48
CA ASN A 234 9.77 -10.36 -0.77
C ASN A 234 11.01 -10.66 -1.60
N ALA A 235 12.16 -10.89 -0.96
CA ALA A 235 13.40 -11.28 -1.63
C ALA A 235 13.28 -12.67 -2.25
N ILE A 236 12.64 -13.62 -1.57
CA ILE A 236 12.36 -14.95 -2.15
C ILE A 236 11.47 -14.82 -3.39
N LEU A 237 10.37 -14.06 -3.31
CA LEU A 237 9.50 -13.80 -4.48
C LEU A 237 10.27 -13.13 -5.62
N PHE A 238 11.14 -12.17 -5.31
CA PHE A 238 11.98 -11.51 -6.31
C PHE A 238 12.95 -12.50 -6.98
N LEU A 239 13.62 -13.35 -6.21
CA LEU A 239 14.50 -14.39 -6.74
C LEU A 239 13.73 -15.38 -7.61
N GLN A 240 12.51 -15.77 -7.22
CA GLN A 240 11.64 -16.60 -8.05
C GLN A 240 11.29 -15.90 -9.37
N VAL A 241 10.98 -14.60 -9.33
CA VAL A 241 10.70 -13.83 -10.56
C VAL A 241 11.91 -13.78 -11.49
N VAL A 242 13.11 -13.56 -10.95
CA VAL A 242 14.36 -13.56 -11.73
C VAL A 242 14.66 -14.96 -12.30
N TYR A 243 14.50 -16.00 -11.48
CA TYR A 243 14.77 -17.37 -11.88
C TYR A 243 13.82 -17.87 -12.97
N TYR A 244 12.53 -17.59 -12.83
CA TYR A 244 11.49 -17.99 -13.79
C TYR A 244 11.22 -16.96 -14.90
N TRP A 245 12.08 -15.95 -15.07
CA TRP A 245 11.89 -14.87 -16.04
C TRP A 245 11.72 -15.37 -17.49
N ASN A 246 12.43 -16.45 -17.83
CA ASN A 246 12.39 -17.10 -19.14
C ASN A 246 11.69 -18.47 -19.11
N ALA A 247 10.99 -18.81 -18.03
CA ALA A 247 10.30 -20.09 -17.93
C ALA A 247 9.08 -20.09 -18.87
N PRO A 248 8.84 -21.20 -19.62
CA PRO A 248 7.65 -21.31 -20.45
C PRO A 248 6.39 -21.26 -19.56
N ALA A 249 5.33 -20.60 -20.05
CA ALA A 249 4.08 -20.48 -19.31
C ALA A 249 3.58 -21.87 -18.84
N SER A 250 3.28 -21.99 -17.56
CA SER A 250 2.87 -23.25 -16.95
C SER A 250 1.63 -23.82 -17.64
N LYS A 251 1.69 -25.10 -18.04
CA LYS A 251 0.60 -25.80 -18.74
C LYS A 251 -0.58 -26.18 -17.82
N LYS A 252 -0.50 -25.92 -16.52
CA LYS A 252 -1.48 -26.38 -15.52
C LYS A 252 -2.69 -25.45 -15.33
N THR A 253 -2.61 -24.19 -15.75
CA THR A 253 -3.72 -23.24 -15.63
C THR A 253 -4.01 -22.65 -17.01
N GLU A 254 -5.15 -23.02 -17.61
CA GLU A 254 -5.64 -22.34 -18.81
C GLU A 254 -5.88 -20.87 -18.46
N SER A 255 -4.97 -19.99 -18.91
CA SER A 255 -5.27 -18.57 -18.97
C SER A 255 -6.32 -18.39 -20.05
N LYS A 256 -7.60 -18.41 -19.66
CA LYS A 256 -8.66 -17.84 -20.49
C LYS A 256 -8.36 -16.37 -20.62
N LYS A 257 -7.57 -16.03 -21.64
CA LYS A 257 -7.58 -14.69 -22.23
C LYS A 257 -9.05 -14.35 -22.38
N LEU A 258 -9.54 -13.33 -21.67
CA LEU A 258 -10.82 -12.74 -22.01
C LEU A 258 -10.75 -12.50 -23.52
N ALA A 259 -11.57 -13.24 -24.27
CA ALA A 259 -11.77 -12.98 -25.68
C ALA A 259 -11.98 -11.48 -25.80
N GLU A 260 -11.22 -10.86 -26.70
CA GLU A 260 -11.01 -9.43 -26.90
C GLU A 260 -12.02 -8.53 -26.17
N PRO A 261 -11.58 -7.46 -25.47
CA PRO A 261 -12.53 -6.41 -25.15
C PRO A 261 -13.20 -6.07 -26.47
N ILE A 262 -14.54 -6.19 -26.52
CA ILE A 262 -15.34 -5.84 -27.68
C ILE A 262 -14.85 -4.46 -28.07
N ALA A 263 -13.96 -4.43 -29.07
CA ALA A 263 -13.64 -3.25 -29.82
C ALA A 263 -14.93 -3.04 -30.58
N ALA A 264 -15.91 -2.44 -29.89
CA ALA A 264 -17.11 -1.92 -30.49
C ALA A 264 -16.59 -1.08 -31.64
N ASP A 265 -16.86 -1.62 -32.82
CA ASP A 265 -16.14 -1.36 -34.04
C ASP A 265 -16.10 0.16 -34.23
N ARG A 266 -14.90 0.74 -34.16
CA ARG A 266 -14.68 2.20 -34.19
C ARG A 266 -15.32 2.81 -35.46
N LYS A 267 -15.56 1.98 -36.49
CA LYS A 267 -16.31 2.33 -37.71
C LYS A 267 -17.83 2.39 -37.54
N GLU A 268 -18.43 1.57 -36.68
CA GLU A 268 -19.87 1.56 -36.45
C GLU A 268 -20.31 2.75 -35.58
N MET A 269 -19.49 3.08 -34.56
CA MET A 269 -19.66 4.30 -33.75
C MET A 269 -19.43 5.58 -34.59
N ALA A 270 -18.45 5.57 -35.51
CA ALA A 270 -18.24 6.69 -36.44
C ALA A 270 -19.42 6.87 -37.43
N ARG A 271 -20.05 5.78 -37.87
CA ARG A 271 -21.24 5.86 -38.73
C ARG A 271 -22.49 6.33 -37.98
N ALA A 272 -22.71 5.87 -36.75
CA ALA A 272 -23.86 6.28 -35.94
C ALA A 272 -23.79 7.77 -35.53
N VAL A 273 -22.58 8.28 -35.23
CA VAL A 273 -22.35 9.70 -34.93
C VAL A 273 -22.56 10.59 -36.17
N SER A 274 -22.27 10.08 -37.38
CA SER A 274 -22.49 10.80 -38.64
C SER A 274 -23.94 10.80 -39.13
N SER A 275 -24.77 9.83 -38.72
CA SER A 275 -26.15 9.69 -39.23
C SER A 275 -27.23 10.07 -38.22
N GLY A 276 -26.89 10.37 -36.97
CA GLY A 276 -27.83 10.83 -35.95
C GLY A 276 -28.85 9.77 -35.50
N ALA A 277 -28.62 8.49 -35.79
CA ALA A 277 -29.48 7.40 -35.34
C ALA A 277 -28.93 6.73 -34.08
N THR A 278 -29.79 6.53 -33.07
CA THR A 278 -29.46 5.78 -31.85
C THR A 278 -29.24 4.29 -32.15
N PRO A 279 -28.13 3.66 -31.70
CA PRO A 279 -27.92 2.23 -31.89
C PRO A 279 -28.95 1.40 -31.11
N SER A 280 -29.65 0.50 -31.80
CA SER A 280 -30.54 -0.48 -31.17
C SER A 280 -29.72 -1.67 -30.65
N TYR A 281 -29.67 -1.85 -29.34
CA TYR A 281 -28.91 -2.92 -28.67
C TYR A 281 -29.61 -4.29 -28.67
N ALA A 282 -30.67 -4.49 -29.45
CA ALA A 282 -31.54 -5.64 -29.32
C ALA A 282 -31.05 -6.95 -29.98
N ASN A 283 -29.99 -6.94 -30.81
CA ASN A 283 -29.65 -8.11 -31.65
C ASN A 283 -28.34 -8.85 -31.31
N ALA A 284 -27.64 -8.52 -30.21
CA ALA A 284 -26.41 -9.22 -29.82
C ALA A 284 -26.60 -10.25 -28.70
N ALA A 285 -27.83 -10.47 -28.22
CA ALA A 285 -28.16 -11.56 -27.29
C ALA A 285 -28.49 -12.84 -28.09
N GLY A 286 -27.48 -13.43 -28.73
CA GLY A 286 -27.68 -14.57 -29.62
C GLY A 286 -26.54 -15.57 -29.60
N LYS A 287 -26.43 -16.33 -28.50
CA LYS A 287 -26.04 -17.76 -28.39
C LYS A 287 -25.37 -18.06 -27.04
N SER A 288 -26.15 -18.50 -26.06
CA SER A 288 -25.62 -19.25 -24.92
C SER A 288 -25.15 -20.64 -25.39
N PRO A 289 -24.04 -21.19 -24.86
CA PRO A 289 -23.64 -22.56 -25.18
C PRO A 289 -24.58 -23.56 -24.50
N SER A 290 -25.24 -24.41 -25.28
CA SER A 290 -26.06 -25.50 -24.74
C SER A 290 -25.16 -26.55 -24.08
N THR A 291 -25.36 -26.82 -22.79
CA THR A 291 -24.77 -27.96 -22.09
C THR A 291 -25.44 -29.25 -22.57
N ARG A 292 -24.82 -29.94 -23.55
CA ARG A 292 -25.21 -31.31 -23.92
C ARG A 292 -24.58 -32.29 -22.93
N ARG A 293 -25.36 -32.66 -21.92
CA ARG A 293 -25.11 -33.79 -21.01
C ARG A 293 -25.02 -35.09 -21.83
N ARG A 294 -23.89 -35.79 -21.76
CA ARG A 294 -23.73 -37.20 -22.16
C ARG A 294 -23.41 -37.97 -20.88
N GLY A 295 -24.21 -39.00 -20.59
CA GLY A 295 -24.21 -39.75 -19.33
C GLY A 295 -25.57 -39.65 -18.68
#